data_AF-A0A522DHE2-F1
#
_entry.id   AF-A0A522DHE2-F1
#
_cell.length_a   1.000
_cell.length_b   1.000
_cell.length_c   1.000
_cell.angle_alpha   90.00
_cell.angle_beta   90.00
_cell.angle_gamma   90.00
#
_symmetry.space_group_name_H-M   'P 1'
#
loop_
_entity.id
_entity.type
_entity.pdbx_description
1 polymer ?
#
loop_
_entity_poly.entity_id
_entity_poly.type
_entity_poly.pdbx_seq_one_letter_code
_entity_poly.pdbx_strand_id
1 'polypeptide(L)'
;MEYYEKVLSVIPANTEKIVWDEYFYYKFREDSSQQKKGWLDVLLKYDSFRAAFWTLISLLFVYVLLEMRRKQRIIQVIEKPKNDSLEFVKTIGRLYYDRRDHKNLCRKMVSYFLEHVRNRYKLSTGTLDETFVKNLHFKSGYNEKDLQEMVSFINFIETAPAISDGQLSGFYKNMEEFYKRT
;
A
#
# COMPACT_ATOMS: atom_id res chain seq x y z
N MET A 1 -54.30 21.59 41.34
CA MET A 1 -55.63 21.14 41.81
C MET A 1 -56.77 21.88 41.11
N GLU A 2 -56.62 23.17 40.77
CA GLU A 2 -57.67 24.01 40.14
C GLU A 2 -58.35 23.44 38.89
N TYR A 3 -57.65 22.64 38.08
CA TYR A 3 -58.22 22.09 36.84
C TYR A 3 -59.39 21.13 37.12
N TYR A 4 -59.25 20.26 38.11
CA TYR A 4 -60.28 19.27 38.45
C TYR A 4 -61.52 19.95 39.06
N GLU A 5 -61.31 20.98 39.89
CA GLU A 5 -62.40 21.77 40.47
C GLU A 5 -63.23 22.48 39.39
N LYS A 6 -62.56 23.03 38.37
CA LYS A 6 -63.22 23.73 37.26
C LYS A 6 -64.00 22.79 36.34
N VAL A 7 -63.56 21.53 36.19
CA VAL A 7 -64.29 20.50 35.43
C VAL A 7 -65.52 20.02 36.21
N LEU A 8 -65.38 19.85 37.52
CA LEU A 8 -66.47 19.39 38.39
C LEU A 8 -67.53 20.48 38.62
N SER A 9 -67.18 21.76 38.57
CA SER A 9 -68.13 22.87 38.75
C SER A 9 -69.20 22.97 37.65
N VAL A 10 -68.97 22.34 36.50
CA VAL A 10 -69.90 22.36 35.36
C VAL A 10 -71.00 21.28 35.49
N ILE A 11 -70.86 20.37 36.46
CA ILE A 11 -71.86 19.33 36.72
C ILE A 11 -72.92 19.89 37.68
N PRO A 12 -74.21 19.91 37.31
CA PRO A 12 -75.25 20.45 38.17
C PRO A 12 -75.45 19.59 39.42
N ALA A 13 -75.68 20.24 40.56
CA ALA A 13 -75.78 19.58 41.87
C ALA A 13 -76.95 18.59 42.02
N ASN A 14 -77.92 18.60 41.09
CA ASN A 14 -79.10 17.73 41.09
C ASN A 14 -78.96 16.50 40.17
N THR A 15 -77.73 15.98 40.02
CA THR A 15 -77.46 14.83 39.14
C THR A 15 -77.62 13.53 39.92
N GLU A 16 -78.77 12.84 39.77
CA GLU A 16 -79.03 11.58 40.48
C GLU A 16 -78.37 10.35 39.82
N LYS A 17 -78.13 10.39 38.51
CA LYS A 17 -77.59 9.24 37.78
C LYS A 17 -76.49 9.67 36.82
N ILE A 18 -75.29 9.18 37.09
CA ILE A 18 -74.13 9.32 36.20
C ILE A 18 -74.06 8.04 35.36
N VAL A 19 -74.21 8.18 34.04
CA VAL A 19 -74.02 7.08 33.10
C VAL A 19 -72.61 7.19 32.54
N TRP A 20 -71.77 6.22 32.89
CA TRP A 20 -70.44 6.08 32.33
C TRP A 20 -70.54 5.28 31.03
N ASP A 21 -70.31 5.96 29.90
CA ASP A 21 -70.25 5.31 28.60
C ASP A 21 -68.79 4.97 28.25
N GLU A 22 -68.42 3.70 28.37
CA GLU A 22 -67.10 3.18 28.01
C GLU A 22 -67.00 2.79 26.52
N TYR A 23 -68.00 3.09 25.70
CA TYR A 23 -68.06 2.69 24.29
C TYR A 23 -66.78 3.03 23.49
N PHE A 24 -66.22 4.22 23.70
CA PHE A 24 -65.02 4.65 22.99
C PHE A 24 -63.73 3.96 23.48
N TYR A 25 -63.68 3.49 24.73
CA TYR A 25 -62.53 2.74 25.26
C TYR A 25 -62.49 1.31 24.71
N TYR A 26 -63.64 0.64 24.59
CA TYR A 26 -63.69 -0.71 24.02
C TYR A 26 -63.52 -0.73 22.50
N LYS A 27 -64.10 0.24 21.78
CA LYS A 27 -63.96 0.32 20.31
C LYS A 27 -62.50 0.53 19.88
N PHE A 28 -61.75 1.33 20.63
CA PHE A 28 -60.31 1.50 20.36
C PHE A 28 -59.52 0.23 20.68
N ARG A 29 -59.93 -0.55 21.68
CA ARG A 29 -59.25 -1.79 22.07
C ARG A 29 -59.47 -2.93 21.07
N GLU A 30 -60.61 -2.94 20.38
CA GLU A 30 -60.94 -3.91 19.33
C GLU A 30 -60.21 -3.60 18.00
N ASP A 31 -60.02 -2.32 17.66
CA ASP A 31 -59.14 -1.93 16.53
C ASP A 31 -57.64 -2.10 16.89
N SER A 32 -57.28 -1.97 18.18
CA SER A 32 -55.91 -2.20 18.66
C SER A 32 -55.53 -3.68 18.78
N SER A 33 -56.52 -4.59 18.88
CA SER A 33 -56.31 -6.03 18.92
C SER A 33 -56.18 -6.65 17.53
N GLN A 34 -56.45 -5.89 16.46
CA GLN A 34 -55.90 -6.17 15.14
C GLN A 34 -54.40 -5.86 15.19
N GLN A 35 -53.66 -6.86 15.68
CA GLN A 35 -52.21 -7.03 15.56
C GLN A 35 -51.72 -6.27 14.34
N LYS A 36 -51.01 -5.14 14.56
CA LYS A 36 -50.55 -4.22 13.51
C LYS A 36 -49.89 -5.04 12.41
N LYS A 37 -50.64 -5.38 11.35
CA LYS A 37 -50.14 -6.18 10.24
C LYS A 37 -49.06 -5.34 9.61
N GLY A 38 -47.81 -5.75 9.80
CA GLY A 38 -46.69 -5.09 9.16
C GLY A 38 -46.90 -5.14 7.66
N TRP A 39 -46.34 -4.19 6.92
CA TRP A 39 -46.37 -4.21 5.45
C TRP A 39 -45.87 -5.57 4.88
N LEU A 40 -44.98 -6.25 5.60
CA LEU A 40 -44.51 -7.61 5.30
C LEU A 40 -45.60 -8.69 5.48
N ASP A 41 -46.47 -8.59 6.47
CA ASP A 41 -47.59 -9.53 6.66
C ASP A 41 -48.59 -9.45 5.51
N VAL A 42 -48.83 -8.23 5.00
CA VAL A 42 -49.72 -8.02 3.85
C VAL A 42 -49.10 -8.61 2.58
N LEU A 43 -47.78 -8.52 2.44
CA LEU A 43 -47.05 -9.05 1.28
C LEU A 43 -46.96 -10.58 1.31
N LEU A 44 -46.81 -11.17 2.50
CA LEU A 44 -46.77 -12.62 2.72
C LEU A 44 -48.16 -13.28 2.78
N LYS A 45 -49.24 -12.49 2.78
CA LYS A 45 -50.63 -12.98 2.74
C LYS A 45 -50.96 -13.75 1.47
N TYR A 46 -50.32 -13.42 0.34
CA TYR A 46 -50.54 -14.07 -0.94
C TYR A 46 -49.54 -15.23 -1.14
N ASP A 47 -50.04 -16.45 -1.40
CA ASP A 47 -49.20 -17.64 -1.51
C ASP A 47 -48.11 -17.53 -2.58
N SER A 48 -48.42 -16.93 -3.73
CA SER A 48 -47.43 -16.71 -4.80
C SER A 48 -46.31 -15.77 -4.38
N PHE A 49 -46.63 -14.69 -3.66
CA PHE A 49 -45.62 -13.74 -3.15
C PHE A 49 -44.81 -14.34 -2.02
N ARG A 50 -45.42 -15.14 -1.15
CA ARG A 50 -44.73 -15.88 -0.09
C ARG A 50 -43.70 -16.85 -0.68
N ALA A 51 -44.08 -17.64 -1.69
CA ALA A 51 -43.16 -18.53 -2.38
C ALA A 51 -42.00 -17.75 -3.02
N ALA A 52 -42.31 -16.69 -3.78
CA ALA A 52 -41.29 -15.83 -4.39
C ALA A 52 -40.31 -15.24 -3.36
N PHE A 53 -40.82 -14.75 -2.23
CA PHE A 53 -40.02 -14.18 -1.16
C PHE A 53 -39.03 -15.18 -0.55
N TRP A 54 -39.48 -16.41 -0.26
CA TRP A 54 -38.59 -17.47 0.24
C TRP A 54 -37.58 -17.93 -0.81
N THR A 55 -37.97 -18.00 -2.09
CA THR A 55 -37.02 -18.33 -3.17
C THR A 55 -35.93 -17.26 -3.34
N LEU A 56 -36.29 -15.97 -3.21
CA LEU A 56 -35.34 -14.86 -3.26
C LEU A 56 -34.32 -14.96 -2.12
N ILE A 57 -34.79 -15.18 -0.89
CA ILE A 57 -33.92 -15.35 0.29
C ILE A 57 -32.99 -16.54 0.10
N SER A 58 -33.51 -17.67 -0.39
CA SER A 58 -32.70 -18.87 -0.66
C SER A 58 -31.63 -18.60 -1.72
N LEU A 59 -31.98 -17.92 -2.81
CA LEU A 59 -31.04 -17.56 -3.87
C LEU A 59 -29.93 -16.63 -3.36
N LEU A 60 -30.30 -15.62 -2.57
CA LEU A 60 -29.35 -14.69 -1.96
C LEU A 60 -28.39 -15.44 -1.02
N PHE A 61 -28.92 -16.36 -0.22
CA PHE A 61 -28.09 -17.17 0.68
C PHE A 61 -27.09 -18.03 -0.09
N VAL A 62 -27.52 -18.70 -1.17
CA VAL A 62 -26.64 -19.48 -2.05
C VAL A 62 -25.60 -18.57 -2.72
N TYR A 63 -26.01 -17.40 -3.23
CA TYR A 63 -25.12 -16.43 -3.85
C TYR A 63 -24.00 -15.98 -2.89
N VAL A 64 -24.35 -15.64 -1.65
CA VAL A 64 -23.38 -15.26 -0.62
C VAL A 64 -22.44 -16.42 -0.31
N LEU A 65 -22.94 -17.64 -0.15
CA LEU A 65 -22.08 -18.82 0.10
C LEU A 65 -21.08 -19.07 -1.03
N LEU A 66 -21.50 -18.89 -2.28
CA LEU A 66 -20.63 -19.06 -3.44
C LEU A 66 -19.54 -17.98 -3.50
N GLU A 67 -19.91 -16.72 -3.28
CA GLU A 67 -18.97 -15.59 -3.34
C GLU A 67 -18.07 -15.49 -2.09
N MET A 68 -18.45 -16.15 -0.99
CA MET A 68 -17.63 -16.24 0.24
C MET A 68 -16.38 -17.11 0.05
N ARG A 69 -16.32 -18.00 -0.96
CA ARG A 69 -15.09 -18.71 -1.28
C ARG A 69 -14.04 -17.72 -1.78
N ARG A 70 -12.99 -17.52 -0.98
CA ARG A 70 -11.86 -16.62 -1.27
C ARG A 70 -11.36 -16.80 -2.72
N LYS A 71 -11.45 -15.74 -3.54
CA LYS A 71 -10.78 -15.64 -4.84
C LYS A 71 -9.29 -15.37 -4.57
N GLN A 72 -8.41 -16.32 -4.89
CA GLN A 72 -6.98 -16.08 -4.79
C GLN A 72 -6.55 -15.08 -5.88
N ARG A 73 -5.82 -14.04 -5.47
CA ARG A 73 -5.23 -13.06 -6.41
C ARG A 73 -4.23 -13.76 -7.34
N ILE A 74 -4.22 -13.38 -8.62
CA ILE A 74 -3.23 -13.85 -9.59
C ILE A 74 -1.84 -13.48 -9.06
N ILE A 75 -0.97 -14.48 -8.90
CA ILE A 75 0.43 -14.27 -8.54
C ILE A 75 1.10 -13.67 -9.78
N GLN A 76 1.56 -12.42 -9.68
CA GLN A 76 2.31 -11.80 -10.76
C GLN A 76 3.59 -12.60 -11.02
N VAL A 77 3.85 -12.93 -12.28
CA VAL A 77 5.09 -13.59 -12.68
C VAL A 77 6.22 -12.58 -12.49
N ILE A 78 7.01 -12.76 -11.43
CA ILE A 78 8.21 -11.97 -11.21
C ILE A 78 9.22 -12.42 -12.25
N GLU A 79 9.59 -11.51 -13.16
CA GLU A 79 10.62 -11.79 -14.16
C GLU A 79 11.95 -12.10 -13.44
N LYS A 80 12.69 -13.10 -13.94
CA LYS A 80 13.97 -13.47 -13.34
C LYS A 80 14.90 -12.24 -13.32
N PRO A 81 15.67 -12.02 -12.24
CA PRO A 81 16.62 -10.91 -12.20
C PRO A 81 17.59 -11.06 -13.39
N LYS A 82 17.62 -10.05 -14.26
CA LYS A 82 18.60 -9.98 -15.34
C LYS A 82 19.97 -9.72 -14.72
N ASN A 83 21.02 -10.22 -15.38
CA ASN A 83 22.38 -10.05 -14.88
C ASN A 83 22.84 -8.62 -15.20
N ASP A 84 22.56 -7.68 -14.30
CA ASP A 84 22.84 -6.26 -14.48
C ASP A 84 24.32 -5.97 -14.76
N SER A 85 25.23 -6.81 -14.26
CA SER A 85 26.67 -6.68 -14.54
C SER A 85 26.99 -6.90 -16.02
N LEU A 86 26.34 -7.88 -16.67
CA LEU A 86 26.53 -8.14 -18.11
C LEU A 86 26.00 -6.97 -18.95
N GLU A 87 24.85 -6.41 -18.55
CA GLU A 87 24.20 -5.30 -19.25
C GLU A 87 24.99 -3.99 -19.11
N PHE A 88 25.56 -3.74 -17.94
CA PHE A 88 26.48 -2.63 -17.68
C PHE A 88 27.73 -2.71 -18.56
N VAL A 89 28.39 -3.88 -18.60
CA VAL A 89 29.59 -4.10 -19.44
C VAL A 89 29.27 -3.89 -20.92
N LYS A 90 28.14 -4.38 -21.42
CA LYS A 90 27.70 -4.14 -22.80
C LYS A 90 27.47 -2.66 -23.10
N THR A 91 26.86 -1.93 -22.16
CA THR A 91 26.56 -0.51 -22.32
C THR A 91 27.84 0.33 -22.35
N ILE A 92 28.78 0.04 -21.47
CA ILE A 92 30.11 0.65 -21.44
C ILE A 92 30.90 0.33 -22.71
N GLY A 93 30.90 -0.93 -23.13
CA GLY A 93 31.57 -1.37 -24.37
C GLY A 93 31.03 -0.68 -25.62
N ARG A 94 29.71 -0.48 -25.71
CA ARG A 94 29.10 0.30 -26.80
C ARG A 94 29.50 1.77 -26.74
N LEU A 95 29.48 2.39 -25.55
CA LEU A 95 29.91 3.79 -25.39
C LEU A 95 31.39 3.98 -25.78
N TYR A 96 32.24 3.00 -25.43
CA TYR A 96 33.65 2.95 -25.79
C TYR A 96 33.85 2.88 -27.31
N TYR A 97 33.11 2.00 -27.99
CA TYR A 97 33.18 1.82 -29.44
C TYR A 97 32.70 3.05 -30.21
N ASP A 98 31.61 3.69 -29.77
CA ASP A 98 30.94 4.73 -30.54
C ASP A 98 31.59 6.13 -30.41
N ARG A 99 32.14 6.47 -29.23
CA ARG A 99 32.54 7.86 -28.91
C ARG A 99 34.03 8.05 -28.59
N ARG A 100 34.77 6.97 -28.26
CA ARG A 100 36.19 7.03 -27.79
C ARG A 100 36.44 8.07 -26.69
N ASP A 101 35.41 8.45 -25.94
CA ASP A 101 35.50 9.45 -24.88
C ASP A 101 35.78 8.75 -23.55
N HIS A 102 37.06 8.46 -23.33
CA HIS A 102 37.54 7.71 -22.16
C HIS A 102 37.22 8.43 -20.85
N LYS A 103 37.23 9.78 -20.84
CA LYS A 103 36.94 10.57 -19.64
C LYS A 103 35.47 10.45 -19.23
N ASN A 104 34.55 10.63 -20.17
CA ASN A 104 33.12 10.50 -19.89
C ASN A 104 32.75 9.07 -19.46
N LEU A 105 33.39 8.06 -20.05
CA LEU A 105 33.19 6.68 -19.65
C LEU A 105 33.67 6.42 -18.22
N CYS A 106 34.88 6.86 -17.90
CA CYS A 106 35.46 6.71 -16.57
C CYS A 106 34.59 7.39 -15.51
N ARG A 107 34.06 8.59 -15.79
CA ARG A 107 33.15 9.29 -14.86
C ARG A 107 31.88 8.52 -14.55
N LYS A 108 31.27 7.88 -15.57
CA LYS A 108 30.09 7.02 -15.37
C LYS A 108 30.42 5.79 -14.54
N MET A 109 31.59 5.18 -14.76
CA MET A 109 32.08 4.04 -14.00
C MET A 109 32.29 4.40 -12.52
N VAL A 110 32.92 5.54 -12.26
CA VAL A 110 33.08 6.09 -10.89
C VAL A 110 31.71 6.29 -10.24
N SER A 111 30.78 6.94 -10.93
CA SER A 111 29.45 7.21 -10.36
C SER A 111 28.72 5.92 -9.99
N TYR A 112 28.82 4.89 -10.83
CA TYR A 112 28.24 3.57 -10.55
C TYR A 112 28.91 2.89 -9.36
N PHE A 113 30.24 2.94 -9.27
CA PHE A 113 30.99 2.41 -8.14
C PHE A 113 30.61 3.09 -6.81
N LEU A 114 30.54 4.42 -6.79
CA LEU A 114 30.15 5.18 -5.60
C LEU A 114 28.70 4.87 -5.19
N GLU A 115 27.80 4.69 -6.16
CA GLU A 115 26.45 4.25 -5.89
C GLU A 115 26.40 2.85 -5.28
N HIS A 116 27.18 1.90 -5.81
CA HIS A 116 27.32 0.57 -5.22
C HIS A 116 27.80 0.65 -3.76
N VAL A 117 28.84 1.45 -3.51
CA VAL A 117 29.40 1.62 -2.16
C VAL A 117 28.37 2.23 -1.20
N ARG A 118 27.64 3.27 -1.64
CA ARG A 118 26.59 3.91 -0.85
C ARG A 118 25.44 2.95 -0.56
N ASN A 119 25.02 2.15 -1.54
CA ASN A 119 23.90 1.22 -1.38
C ASN A 119 24.25 0.02 -0.49
N ARG A 120 25.45 -0.56 -0.66
CA ARG A 120 25.89 -1.76 0.05
C ARG A 120 26.49 -1.47 1.43
N TYR A 121 27.36 -0.48 1.54
CA TYR A 121 28.08 -0.18 2.78
C TYR A 121 27.50 1.00 3.57
N LYS A 122 26.47 1.68 3.04
CA LYS A 122 25.81 2.83 3.66
C LYS A 122 26.77 3.96 4.02
N LEU A 123 27.77 4.19 3.16
CA LEU A 123 28.75 5.27 3.30
C LEU A 123 28.32 6.50 2.50
N SER A 124 28.57 7.68 3.07
CA SER A 124 28.44 8.94 2.34
C SER A 124 29.60 9.06 1.35
N THR A 125 29.28 9.26 0.07
CA THR A 125 30.26 9.45 -1.01
C THR A 125 30.38 10.93 -1.40
N GLY A 126 29.98 11.84 -0.51
CA GLY A 126 30.04 13.29 -0.75
C GLY A 126 31.45 13.86 -0.64
N THR A 127 32.28 13.31 0.25
CA THR A 127 33.71 13.63 0.36
C THR A 127 34.53 12.34 0.31
N LEU A 128 35.49 12.29 -0.60
CA LEU A 128 36.33 11.12 -0.88
C LEU A 128 37.69 11.29 -0.18
N ASP A 129 37.65 11.40 1.14
CA ASP A 129 38.82 11.65 1.98
C ASP A 129 39.39 10.35 2.58
N GLU A 130 40.52 10.44 3.29
CA GLU A 130 41.12 9.28 3.98
C GLU A 130 40.15 8.61 4.98
N THR A 131 39.22 9.38 5.56
CA THR A 131 38.18 8.84 6.44
C THR A 131 37.20 7.92 5.69
N PHE A 132 36.87 8.24 4.44
CA PHE A 132 36.06 7.38 3.58
C PHE A 132 36.79 6.07 3.28
N VAL A 133 38.09 6.14 2.95
CA VAL A 133 38.93 4.96 2.68
C VAL A 133 38.98 4.03 3.90
N LYS A 134 39.23 4.57 5.10
CA LYS A 134 39.24 3.79 6.34
C LYS A 134 37.90 3.13 6.65
N ASN A 135 36.81 3.88 6.50
CA ASN A 135 35.47 3.35 6.72
C ASN A 135 35.09 2.27 5.70
N LEU A 136 35.49 2.45 4.45
CA LEU A 136 35.30 1.46 3.40
C LEU A 136 36.14 0.22 3.64
N HIS A 137 37.41 0.35 4.02
CA HIS A 137 38.27 -0.76 4.43
C HIS A 137 37.63 -1.57 5.57
N PHE A 138 37.19 -0.90 6.63
CA PHE A 138 36.58 -1.56 7.79
C PHE A 138 35.30 -2.32 7.44
N LYS A 139 34.49 -1.80 6.52
CA LYS A 139 33.22 -2.43 6.10
C LYS A 139 33.36 -3.49 5.00
N SER A 140 34.32 -3.32 4.10
CA SER A 140 34.54 -4.22 2.95
C SER A 140 35.57 -5.32 3.23
N GLY A 141 36.47 -5.11 4.19
CA GLY A 141 37.63 -5.97 4.41
C GLY A 141 38.69 -5.91 3.31
N TYR A 142 38.54 -5.01 2.32
CA TYR A 142 39.45 -4.86 1.20
C TYR A 142 40.65 -3.97 1.56
N ASN A 143 41.86 -4.27 1.11
CA ASN A 143 43.11 -3.60 1.48
C ASN A 143 43.03 -2.06 1.39
N GLU A 144 43.45 -1.38 2.47
CA GLU A 144 43.43 0.08 2.59
C GLU A 144 44.28 0.77 1.52
N LYS A 145 45.47 0.22 1.20
CA LYS A 145 46.38 0.81 0.19
C LYS A 145 45.76 0.83 -1.19
N ASP A 146 45.15 -0.29 -1.60
CA ASP A 146 44.53 -0.44 -2.91
C ASP A 146 43.28 0.45 -3.04
N LEU A 147 42.52 0.63 -1.94
CA LEU A 147 41.42 1.60 -1.90
C LEU A 147 41.91 3.04 -1.99
N GLN A 148 43.04 3.37 -1.35
CA GLN A 148 43.62 4.71 -1.39
C GLN A 148 44.08 5.07 -2.80
N GLU A 149 44.74 4.14 -3.50
CA GLU A 149 45.10 4.29 -4.91
C GLU A 149 43.85 4.50 -5.78
N MET A 150 42.82 3.70 -5.56
CA MET A 150 41.57 3.79 -6.31
C MET A 150 40.86 5.14 -6.10
N VAL A 151 40.76 5.61 -4.85
CA VAL A 151 40.15 6.91 -4.53
C VAL A 151 40.99 8.08 -5.04
N SER A 152 42.32 7.99 -4.98
CA SER A 152 43.19 9.01 -5.57
C SER A 152 43.02 9.11 -7.09
N PHE A 153 42.85 7.98 -7.77
CA PHE A 153 42.55 7.96 -9.20
C PHE A 153 41.18 8.56 -9.52
N ILE A 154 40.17 8.33 -8.67
CA ILE A 154 38.85 8.99 -8.79
C ILE A 154 38.98 10.51 -8.75
N ASN A 155 39.74 11.04 -7.79
CA ASN A 155 39.99 12.49 -7.68
C ASN A 155 40.80 13.03 -8.87
N PHE A 156 41.73 12.23 -9.42
CA PHE A 156 42.47 12.57 -10.62
C PHE A 156 41.57 12.68 -11.87
N ILE A 157 40.59 11.80 -12.04
CA ILE A 157 39.66 11.82 -13.19
C ILE A 157 38.88 13.15 -13.28
N GLU A 158 38.47 13.70 -12.14
CA GLU A 158 37.71 14.95 -12.09
C GLU A 158 38.55 16.16 -12.54
N THR A 159 39.87 16.13 -12.27
CA THR A 159 40.80 17.23 -12.61
C THR A 159 41.51 17.05 -13.95
N ALA A 160 41.69 15.81 -14.42
CA ALA A 160 42.44 15.51 -15.64
C ALA A 160 41.69 15.95 -16.92
N PRO A 161 42.36 16.58 -17.90
CA PRO A 161 41.72 17.01 -19.15
C PRO A 161 41.33 15.84 -20.06
N ALA A 162 42.13 14.77 -20.10
CA ALA A 162 41.89 13.56 -20.87
C ALA A 162 42.45 12.33 -20.13
N ILE A 163 41.90 11.15 -20.44
CA ILE A 163 42.32 9.86 -19.85
C ILE A 163 42.78 8.96 -20.98
N SER A 164 43.92 8.29 -20.79
CA SER A 164 44.41 7.30 -21.76
C SER A 164 43.74 5.94 -21.58
N ASP A 165 43.73 5.14 -22.64
CA ASP A 165 43.18 3.77 -22.60
C ASP A 165 43.83 2.89 -21.53
N GLY A 166 45.15 3.01 -21.35
CA GLY A 166 45.87 2.24 -20.32
C GLY A 166 45.40 2.59 -18.90
N GLN A 167 45.16 3.87 -18.63
CA GLN A 167 44.63 4.33 -17.34
C GLN A 167 43.19 3.84 -17.11
N LEU A 168 42.35 3.90 -18.15
CA LEU A 168 40.98 3.40 -18.09
C LEU A 168 40.94 1.88 -17.82
N SER A 169 41.76 1.11 -18.55
CA SER A 169 41.84 -0.33 -18.38
C SER A 169 42.38 -0.72 -17.00
N GLY A 170 43.38 0.00 -16.49
CA GLY A 170 43.91 -0.21 -15.14
C GLY A 170 42.85 0.03 -14.08
N PHE A 171 42.12 1.15 -14.18
CA PHE A 171 41.03 1.46 -13.26
C PHE A 171 39.91 0.41 -13.31
N TYR A 172 39.52 -0.03 -14.50
CA TYR A 172 38.52 -1.09 -14.65
C TYR A 172 38.93 -2.38 -13.94
N LYS A 173 40.19 -2.80 -14.11
CA LYS A 173 40.72 -4.01 -13.47
C LYS A 173 40.69 -3.89 -11.94
N ASN A 174 41.08 -2.74 -11.40
CA ASN A 174 41.03 -2.48 -9.96
C ASN A 174 39.60 -2.54 -9.41
N MET A 175 38.62 -1.99 -10.13
CA MET A 175 37.19 -2.12 -9.76
C MET A 175 36.73 -3.58 -9.78
N GLU A 176 37.10 -4.33 -10.82
CA GLU A 176 36.70 -5.74 -10.95
C GLU A 176 37.27 -6.60 -9.82
N GLU A 177 38.52 -6.35 -9.42
CA GLU A 177 39.13 -7.03 -8.26
C GLU A 177 38.40 -6.71 -6.95
N PHE A 178 37.98 -5.45 -6.75
CA PHE A 178 37.14 -5.07 -5.62
C PHE A 178 35.83 -5.86 -5.60
N TYR A 179 35.09 -5.89 -6.72
CA TYR A 179 33.81 -6.61 -6.79
C TYR A 179 33.94 -8.12 -6.63
N LYS A 180 35.06 -8.72 -7.05
CA LYS A 180 35.29 -10.17 -6.87
C LYS A 180 35.59 -10.54 -5.43
N ARG A 181 36.20 -9.64 -4.66
CA ARG A 181 36.61 -9.90 -3.28
C ARG A 181 35.57 -9.49 -2.25
N THR A 182 34.50 -8.77 -2.62
CA THR A 182 33.49 -8.27 -1.66
C THR A 182 32.05 -8.48 -2.10
#